data_AF-A0AA97AMR9-F1
#
_entry.id   AF-A0AA97AMR9-F1
#
_cell.length_a   1.000
_cell.length_b   1.000
_cell.length_c   1.000
_cell.angle_alpha   90.00
_cell.angle_beta   90.00
_cell.angle_gamma   90.00
#
_symmetry.space_group_name_H-M   'P 1'
#
loop_
_entity.id
_entity.type
_entity.pdbx_description
1 polymer ?
#
loop_
_entity_poly.entity_id
_entity_poly.type
_entity_poly.pdbx_seq_one_letter_code
_entity_poly.pdbx_strand_id
1 'polypeptide(L)'
;MIRIIRVMLAIAVVCFCVLANPSALWAATEPAEISIVSDAVASPGINADTIPSEKLNQFVQACLQVVALIERREGELQAAETDSESVRIQQDIEADAIAIIEKAGLTRQEYLQLLSLANVDPDFGERVATLLQETPS
;
A
#
# COMPACT_ATOMS: atom_id res chain seq x y z
N MET A 1 -7.45 12.87 11.06
CA MET A 1 -7.68 11.48 11.52
C MET A 1 -8.66 10.69 10.65
N ILE A 2 -9.91 11.14 10.44
CA ILE A 2 -10.95 10.38 9.69
C ILE A 2 -10.58 10.06 8.22
N ARG A 3 -9.78 10.92 7.57
CA ARG A 3 -9.34 10.71 6.16
C ARG A 3 -8.24 9.66 6.02
N ILE A 4 -7.31 9.61 6.97
CA ILE A 4 -6.20 8.63 7.01
C ILE A 4 -6.74 7.22 7.31
N ILE A 5 -7.76 7.13 8.17
CA ILE A 5 -8.45 5.88 8.47
C ILE A 5 -9.15 5.31 7.24
N ARG A 6 -9.72 6.16 6.37
CA ARG A 6 -10.38 5.73 5.13
C ARG A 6 -9.41 5.18 4.08
N VAL A 7 -8.24 5.82 3.93
CA VAL A 7 -7.19 5.35 3.01
C VAL A 7 -6.61 4.00 3.47
N MET A 8 -6.43 3.79 4.78
CA MET A 8 -6.03 2.49 5.31
C MET A 8 -7.11 1.41 5.17
N LEU A 9 -8.40 1.78 5.32
CA LEU A 9 -9.50 0.84 5.22
C LEU A 9 -9.66 0.29 3.79
N ALA A 10 -9.45 1.11 2.76
CA ALA A 10 -9.53 0.69 1.36
C ALA A 10 -8.41 -0.32 0.98
N ILE A 11 -7.21 -0.16 1.54
CA ILE A 11 -6.06 -1.05 1.31
C ILE A 11 -6.25 -2.40 2.03
N ALA A 12 -6.85 -2.39 3.22
CA ALA A 12 -7.09 -3.60 4.01
C ALA A 12 -8.15 -4.53 3.39
N VAL A 13 -9.16 -3.99 2.71
CA VAL A 13 -10.25 -4.78 2.13
C VAL A 13 -9.79 -5.61 0.92
N VAL A 14 -8.84 -5.12 0.12
CA VAL A 14 -8.29 -5.86 -1.03
C VAL A 14 -7.44 -7.06 -0.58
N CYS A 15 -6.78 -6.98 0.58
CA CYS A 15 -6.04 -8.12 1.15
C CYS A 15 -6.92 -9.19 1.82
N PHE A 16 -8.19 -8.90 2.14
CA PHE A 16 -9.02 -9.80 2.93
C PHE A 16 -9.79 -10.85 2.10
N CYS A 17 -9.89 -10.69 0.77
CA CYS A 17 -10.72 -11.57 -0.07
C CYS A 17 -10.07 -12.90 -0.50
N VAL A 18 -8.79 -13.16 -0.17
CA VAL A 18 -8.09 -14.41 -0.58
C VAL A 18 -8.08 -15.50 0.50
N LEU A 19 -8.47 -15.21 1.74
CA LEU A 19 -8.36 -16.17 2.86
C LEU A 19 -9.64 -16.97 3.16
N ALA A 20 -10.71 -16.75 2.39
CA ALA A 20 -11.97 -17.45 2.58
C ALA A 20 -12.21 -18.50 1.48
N ASN A 21 -11.39 -19.57 1.46
CA ASN A 21 -11.97 -20.88 1.21
C ASN A 21 -11.21 -22.00 1.98
N PRO A 22 -11.89 -22.71 2.88
CA PRO A 22 -11.32 -23.70 3.80
C PRO A 22 -11.40 -25.11 3.21
N SER A 23 -10.55 -26.02 3.64
CA SER A 23 -10.88 -27.45 3.79
C SER A 23 -9.75 -28.16 4.53
N ALA A 24 -10.13 -28.76 5.64
CA ALA A 24 -9.30 -29.56 6.52
C ALA A 24 -8.59 -30.71 5.79
N LEU A 25 -7.41 -31.08 6.29
CA LEU A 25 -7.09 -32.49 6.48
C LEU A 25 -6.05 -32.63 7.60
N TRP A 26 -6.53 -33.01 8.79
CA TRP A 26 -5.71 -33.63 9.83
C TRP A 26 -5.04 -34.88 9.27
N ALA A 27 -3.72 -34.99 9.37
CA ALA A 27 -3.04 -36.27 9.58
C ALA A 27 -1.57 -36.07 9.97
N ALA A 28 -1.19 -36.76 11.05
CA ALA A 28 0.16 -37.21 11.42
C ALA A 28 1.16 -36.19 12.01
N THR A 29 1.17 -36.13 13.34
CA THR A 29 2.29 -36.57 14.20
C THR A 29 3.71 -36.45 13.65
N GLU A 30 4.53 -35.54 14.23
CA GLU A 30 5.70 -35.84 15.07
C GLU A 30 6.36 -34.52 15.56
N PRO A 31 6.78 -34.39 16.83
CA PRO A 31 7.45 -33.19 17.32
C PRO A 31 8.94 -33.27 16.98
N ALA A 32 9.30 -32.88 15.75
CA ALA A 32 10.67 -32.50 15.44
C ALA A 32 10.92 -31.09 15.98
N GLU A 33 11.90 -31.00 16.86
CA GLU A 33 12.44 -29.78 17.48
C GLU A 33 12.90 -28.79 16.39
N ILE A 34 11.98 -27.95 15.93
CA ILE A 34 12.32 -26.80 15.07
C ILE A 34 12.89 -25.74 16.00
N SER A 35 14.22 -25.70 16.07
CA SER A 35 14.95 -24.54 16.53
C SER A 35 14.54 -23.36 15.65
N ILE A 36 13.58 -22.58 16.13
CA ILE A 36 13.09 -21.36 15.47
C ILE A 36 14.19 -20.31 15.69
N VAL A 37 15.29 -20.43 14.95
CA VAL A 37 16.07 -19.26 14.61
C VAL A 37 15.11 -18.41 13.80
N SER A 38 14.54 -17.43 14.47
CA SER A 38 13.77 -16.36 13.85
C SER A 38 14.73 -15.68 12.89
N ASP A 39 14.82 -16.20 11.67
CA ASP A 39 15.33 -15.48 10.52
C ASP A 39 14.30 -14.39 10.27
N ALA A 40 14.45 -13.32 11.07
CA ALA A 40 13.94 -12.02 10.72
C ALA A 40 14.57 -11.75 9.36
N VAL A 41 13.82 -12.06 8.30
CA VAL A 41 14.12 -11.68 6.93
C VAL A 41 14.37 -10.18 7.01
N ALA A 42 15.64 -9.83 7.06
CA ALA A 42 16.11 -8.47 6.99
C ALA A 42 15.80 -8.02 5.57
N SER A 43 14.55 -7.59 5.36
CA SER A 43 14.19 -6.72 4.27
C SER A 43 15.23 -5.61 4.31
N PRO A 44 16.04 -5.40 3.26
CA PRO A 44 17.16 -4.46 3.31
C PRO A 44 16.58 -3.13 3.79
N GLY A 45 16.90 -2.80 5.05
CA GLY A 45 16.24 -1.74 5.78
C GLY A 45 16.55 -0.45 5.06
N ILE A 46 15.58 0.08 4.34
CA ILE A 46 15.67 1.46 3.86
C ILE A 46 15.67 2.31 5.11
N ASN A 47 16.84 2.82 5.48
CA ASN A 47 16.98 3.71 6.62
C ASN A 47 16.31 5.04 6.26
N ALA A 48 15.32 5.43 7.06
CA ALA A 48 14.55 6.67 6.90
C ALA A 48 15.43 7.93 6.76
N ASP A 49 16.54 7.97 7.51
CA ASP A 49 17.50 9.09 7.48
C ASP A 49 18.30 9.19 6.19
N THR A 50 18.38 8.11 5.41
CA THR A 50 19.17 8.06 4.17
C THR A 50 18.32 8.37 2.93
N ILE A 51 17.00 8.54 3.08
CA ILE A 51 16.12 8.85 1.95
C ILE A 51 16.29 10.31 1.54
N PRO A 52 16.70 10.58 0.28
CA PRO A 52 16.85 11.94 -0.22
C PRO A 52 15.52 12.70 -0.20
N SER A 53 15.55 13.99 0.11
CA SER A 53 14.36 14.86 0.11
C SER A 53 13.63 14.86 -1.23
N GLU A 54 14.35 14.70 -2.34
CA GLU A 54 13.77 14.57 -3.67
C GLU A 54 12.84 13.35 -3.78
N LYS A 55 13.31 12.16 -3.37
CA LYS A 55 12.48 10.94 -3.37
C LYS A 55 11.29 11.06 -2.43
N LEU A 56 11.46 11.74 -1.31
CA LEU A 56 10.38 12.00 -0.37
C LEU A 56 9.30 12.90 -0.99
N ASN A 57 9.68 13.95 -1.70
CA ASN A 57 8.74 14.82 -2.43
C ASN A 57 8.01 14.06 -3.55
N GLN A 58 8.74 13.26 -4.34
CA GLN A 58 8.16 12.41 -5.37
C GLN A 58 7.12 11.43 -4.79
N PHE A 59 7.41 10.86 -3.63
CA PHE A 59 6.49 9.97 -2.92
C PHE A 59 5.24 10.71 -2.45
N VAL A 60 5.40 11.85 -1.78
CA VAL A 60 4.27 12.69 -1.32
C VAL A 60 3.38 13.11 -2.50
N GLN A 61 3.98 13.53 -3.61
CA GLN A 61 3.26 13.92 -4.82
C GLN A 61 2.51 12.74 -5.46
N ALA A 62 3.11 11.56 -5.50
CA ALA A 62 2.47 10.34 -5.98
C ALA A 62 1.28 9.95 -5.07
N CYS A 63 1.44 10.01 -3.74
CA CYS A 63 0.37 9.72 -2.80
C CYS A 63 -0.85 10.62 -3.01
N LEU A 64 -0.64 11.93 -3.15
CA LEU A 64 -1.73 12.89 -3.37
C LEU A 64 -2.50 12.58 -4.66
N GLN A 65 -1.78 12.31 -5.76
CA GLN A 65 -2.40 11.98 -7.04
C GLN A 65 -3.12 10.63 -7.03
N VAL A 66 -2.56 9.61 -6.37
CA VAL A 66 -3.20 8.29 -6.23
C VAL A 66 -4.49 8.42 -5.40
N VAL A 67 -4.48 9.20 -4.32
CA VAL A 67 -5.70 9.47 -3.53
C VAL A 67 -6.75 10.16 -4.39
N ALA A 68 -6.37 11.21 -5.14
CA ALA A 68 -7.30 11.90 -6.04
C ALA A 68 -7.88 10.98 -7.13
N LEU A 69 -7.08 10.05 -7.67
CA LEU A 69 -7.54 9.03 -8.61
C LEU A 69 -8.62 8.15 -7.97
N ILE A 70 -8.37 7.64 -6.77
CA ILE A 70 -9.30 6.76 -6.05
C ILE A 70 -10.58 7.51 -5.72
N GLU A 71 -10.50 8.72 -5.19
CA GLU A 71 -11.69 9.54 -4.87
C GLU A 71 -12.55 9.82 -6.11
N ARG A 72 -11.92 10.07 -7.28
CA ARG A 72 -12.64 10.26 -8.54
C ARG A 72 -13.33 8.98 -9.02
N ARG A 73 -12.69 7.83 -8.84
CA ARG A 73 -13.13 6.53 -9.37
C ARG A 73 -14.01 5.74 -8.39
N GLU A 74 -14.12 6.18 -7.14
CA GLU A 74 -14.94 5.52 -6.10
C GLU A 74 -16.41 5.41 -6.54
N GLY A 75 -16.95 6.46 -7.17
CA GLY A 75 -18.31 6.43 -7.71
C GLY A 75 -18.52 5.41 -8.82
N GLU A 76 -17.50 5.18 -9.67
CA GLU A 76 -17.56 4.19 -10.75
C GLU A 76 -17.60 2.78 -10.16
N LEU A 77 -16.77 2.49 -9.14
CA LEU A 77 -16.80 1.20 -8.43
C LEU A 77 -18.13 0.96 -7.71
N GLN A 78 -18.71 1.99 -7.10
CA GLN A 78 -20.01 1.88 -6.41
C GLN A 78 -21.17 1.69 -7.39
N ALA A 79 -21.05 2.23 -8.61
CA ALA A 79 -22.06 2.13 -9.65
C ALA A 79 -21.97 0.83 -10.48
N ALA A 80 -20.89 0.06 -10.35
CA ALA A 80 -20.72 -1.18 -11.09
C ALA A 80 -21.85 -2.17 -10.77
N GLU A 81 -22.57 -2.60 -11.81
CA GLU A 81 -23.74 -3.49 -11.65
C GLU A 81 -23.34 -4.97 -11.62
N THR A 82 -22.13 -5.28 -12.10
CA THR A 82 -21.63 -6.64 -12.24
C THR A 82 -20.21 -6.79 -11.71
N ASP A 83 -19.87 -8.00 -11.27
CA ASP A 83 -18.51 -8.32 -10.82
C ASP A 83 -17.46 -8.10 -11.91
N SER A 84 -17.82 -8.41 -13.17
CA SER A 84 -16.91 -8.23 -14.32
C SER A 84 -16.60 -6.75 -14.59
N GLU A 85 -17.60 -5.88 -14.42
CA GLU A 85 -17.43 -4.43 -14.55
C GLU A 85 -16.58 -3.88 -13.40
N SER A 86 -16.85 -4.30 -12.16
CA SER A 86 -16.08 -3.91 -10.99
C SER A 86 -14.59 -4.29 -11.12
N VAL A 87 -14.31 -5.53 -11.55
CA VAL A 87 -12.94 -5.99 -11.79
C VAL A 87 -12.24 -5.16 -12.87
N ARG A 88 -12.93 -4.81 -13.96
CA ARG A 88 -12.34 -3.98 -15.02
C ARG A 88 -12.01 -2.59 -14.48
N ILE A 89 -12.92 -1.96 -13.75
CA ILE A 89 -12.69 -0.64 -13.15
C ILE A 89 -11.51 -0.71 -12.16
N GLN A 90 -11.41 -1.77 -11.37
CA GLN A 90 -10.30 -1.97 -10.44
C GLN A 90 -8.95 -2.11 -11.17
N GLN A 91 -8.90 -2.84 -12.28
CA GLN A 91 -7.70 -2.96 -13.12
C GLN A 91 -7.30 -1.62 -13.75
N ASP A 92 -8.28 -0.84 -14.23
CA ASP A 92 -8.03 0.49 -14.78
C ASP A 92 -7.48 1.44 -13.71
N ILE A 93 -8.01 1.38 -12.47
CA ILE A 93 -7.48 2.14 -11.34
C ILE A 93 -6.05 1.72 -11.01
N GLU A 94 -5.74 0.42 -10.98
CA GLU A 94 -4.36 -0.05 -10.72
C GLU A 94 -3.40 0.44 -11.80
N ALA A 95 -3.78 0.35 -13.08
CA ALA A 95 -2.95 0.82 -14.19
C ALA A 95 -2.71 2.34 -14.12
N ASP A 96 -3.76 3.12 -13.88
CA ASP A 96 -3.68 4.58 -13.71
C ASP A 96 -2.79 4.94 -12.51
N ALA A 97 -2.89 4.21 -11.39
CA ALA A 97 -2.07 4.43 -10.20
C ALA A 97 -0.59 4.15 -10.47
N ILE A 98 -0.27 3.06 -11.18
CA ILE A 98 1.12 2.76 -11.59
C ILE A 98 1.67 3.87 -12.47
N ALA A 99 0.89 4.36 -13.44
CA ALA A 99 1.32 5.45 -14.31
C ALA A 99 1.58 6.76 -13.54
N ILE A 100 0.77 7.07 -12.52
CA ILE A 100 1.00 8.22 -11.62
C ILE A 100 2.32 8.06 -10.86
N ILE A 101 2.59 6.88 -10.31
CA ILE A 101 3.81 6.59 -9.55
C ILE A 101 5.05 6.73 -10.44
N GLU A 102 5.01 6.13 -11.63
CA GLU A 102 6.11 6.19 -12.60
C GLU A 102 6.36 7.61 -13.11
N LYS A 103 5.30 8.38 -13.35
CA LYS A 103 5.41 9.79 -13.75
C LYS A 103 6.01 10.66 -12.66
N ALA A 104 5.83 10.30 -11.39
CA ALA A 104 6.49 10.96 -10.26
C ALA A 104 7.97 10.57 -10.11
N GLY A 105 8.50 9.67 -10.95
CA GLY A 105 9.90 9.25 -10.92
C GLY A 105 10.17 8.08 -9.97
N LEU A 106 9.14 7.40 -9.50
CA LEU A 106 9.24 6.23 -8.63
C LEU A 106 8.85 4.96 -9.39
N THR A 107 9.48 3.84 -9.07
CA THR A 107 8.93 2.53 -9.43
C THR A 107 7.82 2.13 -8.46
N ARG A 108 6.91 1.23 -8.89
CA ARG A 108 5.87 0.65 -8.00
C ARG A 108 6.47 0.06 -6.73
N GLN A 109 7.61 -0.63 -6.84
CA GLN A 109 8.27 -1.24 -5.69
C GLN A 109 8.79 -0.19 -4.71
N GLU A 110 9.45 0.86 -5.20
CA GLU A 110 9.94 1.95 -4.34
C GLU A 110 8.77 2.66 -3.64
N TYR A 111 7.69 2.93 -4.36
CA TYR A 111 6.49 3.51 -3.76
C TYR A 111 5.94 2.65 -2.62
N LEU A 112 5.81 1.33 -2.83
CA LEU A 112 5.31 0.42 -1.79
C LEU A 112 6.27 0.30 -0.60
N GLN A 113 7.58 0.37 -0.84
CA GLN A 113 8.57 0.37 0.23
C GLN A 113 8.49 1.64 1.07
N LEU A 114 8.38 2.81 0.44
CA LEU A 114 8.22 4.10 1.12
C LEU A 114 6.88 4.17 1.87
N LEU A 115 5.82 3.61 1.28
CA LEU A 115 4.52 3.48 1.93
C LEU A 115 4.61 2.58 3.17
N SER A 116 5.28 1.43 3.06
CA SER A 116 5.51 0.55 4.21
C SER A 116 6.33 1.25 5.29
N LEU A 117 7.38 1.98 4.90
CA LEU A 117 8.25 2.69 5.83
C LEU A 117 7.48 3.77 6.59
N ALA A 118 6.64 4.55 5.91
CA ALA A 118 5.81 5.59 6.54
C ALA A 118 4.81 5.04 7.58
N ASN A 119 4.49 3.75 7.52
CA ASN A 119 3.61 3.08 8.47
C ASN A 119 4.34 2.42 9.65
N VAL A 120 5.63 2.12 9.49
CA VAL A 120 6.43 1.37 10.47
C VAL A 120 7.40 2.28 11.23
N ASP A 121 7.94 3.31 10.55
CA ASP A 121 8.89 4.27 11.10
C ASP A 121 8.18 5.60 11.42
N PRO A 122 8.07 5.98 12.71
CA PRO A 122 7.31 7.15 13.12
C PRO A 122 7.98 8.47 12.68
N ASP A 123 9.31 8.56 12.72
CA ASP A 123 10.07 9.76 12.30
C ASP A 123 9.89 10.01 10.80
N PHE A 124 9.97 8.94 10.00
CA PHE A 124 9.69 9.02 8.57
C PHE A 124 8.22 9.38 8.29
N GLY A 125 7.28 8.76 9.00
CA GLY A 125 5.85 9.07 8.91
C GLY A 125 5.53 10.53 9.23
N GLU A 126 6.18 11.11 10.25
CA GLU A 126 6.01 12.52 10.62
C GLU A 126 6.58 13.47 9.55
N ARG A 127 7.72 13.13 8.95
CA ARG A 127 8.28 13.89 7.81
C ARG A 127 7.33 13.89 6.62
N VAL A 128 6.77 12.73 6.27
CA VAL A 128 5.76 12.60 5.21
C VAL A 128 4.52 13.44 5.54
N ALA A 129 4.01 13.35 6.77
CA ALA A 129 2.82 14.08 7.21
C ALA A 129 3.01 15.60 7.20
N THR A 130 4.21 16.07 7.54
CA THR A 130 4.58 17.49 7.46
C THR A 130 4.53 17.98 6.02
N LEU A 131 5.20 17.28 5.11
CA LEU A 131 5.23 17.65 3.69
C LEU A 131 3.85 17.59 3.02
N LEU A 132 2.99 16.64 3.41
CA LEU A 132 1.60 16.58 2.96
C LEU A 132 0.77 17.80 3.37
N GLN A 133 1.09 18.43 4.50
CA GLN A 133 0.42 19.67 4.95
C GLN A 133 0.97 20.91 4.23
N GLU A 134 2.26 20.89 3.89
CA GLU A 134 2.93 21.99 3.19
C GLU A 134 2.68 22.00 1.68
N THR A 135 2.31 20.85 1.11
CA THR A 135 2.00 20.72 -0.32
C THR A 135 0.54 21.12 -0.55
N PRO A 136 0.26 22.29 -1.16
CA PRO A 136 -1.11 22.66 -1.51
C PRO A 136 -1.67 21.67 -2.55
N SER A 137 -2.92 21.25 -2.34
CA SER A 137 -3.68 20.35 -3.20
C SER A 137 -3.96 20.93 -4.59
#